data_AF-A0A831WMK3-F1
#
_entry.id   AF-A0A831WMK3-F1
#
_cell.length_a   1.000
_cell.length_b   1.000
_cell.length_c   1.000
_cell.angle_alpha   90.00
_cell.angle_beta   90.00
_cell.angle_gamma   90.00
#
_symmetry.space_group_name_H-M   'P 1'
#
loop_
_entity.id
_entity.type
_entity.pdbx_description
1 polymer ?
#
loop_
_entity_poly.entity_id
_entity_poly.type
_entity_poly.pdbx_seq_one_letter_code
_entity_poly.pdbx_strand_id
1 'polypeptide(L)'
;RAGKISRVYADGGYDSKKNFNYLAGNAIEPVIKTRKDASTKAKGSPSRAKMVREVRKLGYEGWRDKYKYGYRWMVETFFSGVKRVFGETCKAKTIEGILKEVEMKFIFYDMLLNL
;
A
#
# COMPACT_ATOMS: atom_id res chain seq x y z
N ARG A 1 -5.87 7.62 19.34
CA ARG A 1 -6.88 7.78 18.26
C ARG A 1 -6.15 7.65 16.93
N ALA A 2 -6.59 6.74 16.06
CA ALA A 2 -6.03 6.67 14.70
C ALA A 2 -6.33 7.98 13.95
N GLY A 3 -5.32 8.56 13.30
CA GLY A 3 -5.47 9.78 12.51
C GLY A 3 -6.26 9.56 11.22
N LYS A 4 -6.66 10.66 10.56
CA LYS A 4 -7.26 10.58 9.22
C LYS A 4 -6.19 10.13 8.22
N ILE A 5 -6.49 9.09 7.45
CA ILE A 5 -5.62 8.62 6.37
C ILE A 5 -5.61 9.68 5.27
N SER A 6 -4.45 10.25 4.99
CA SER A 6 -4.27 11.27 3.94
C SER A 6 -3.93 10.68 2.59
N ARG A 7 -3.22 9.54 2.57
CA ARG A 7 -2.63 8.95 1.38
C ARG A 7 -2.49 7.43 1.51
N VAL A 8 -2.64 6.72 0.39
CA VAL A 8 -2.37 5.28 0.29
C VAL A 8 -1.32 5.03 -0.78
N TYR A 9 -0.30 4.25 -0.41
CA TYR A 9 0.75 3.77 -1.31
C TYR A 9 0.46 2.33 -1.71
N ALA A 10 0.41 2.03 -3.01
CA ALA A 10 0.16 0.66 -3.49
C ALA A 10 0.89 0.34 -4.80
N ASP A 11 1.16 -0.94 -5.02
CA ASP A 11 1.77 -1.44 -6.26
C ASP A 11 0.79 -1.50 -7.44
N GLY A 12 1.30 -1.94 -8.60
CA GLY A 12 0.52 -2.01 -9.83
C GLY A 12 -0.63 -3.02 -9.82
N GLY A 13 -0.62 -4.00 -8.92
CA GLY A 13 -1.74 -4.92 -8.69
C GLY A 13 -3.00 -4.19 -8.20
N TYR A 14 -2.84 -3.03 -7.57
CA TYR A 14 -3.95 -2.19 -7.11
C TYR A 14 -4.41 -1.15 -8.15
N ASP A 15 -3.83 -1.14 -9.36
CA ASP A 15 -4.21 -0.21 -10.45
C ASP A 15 -5.59 -0.56 -11.04
N SER A 16 -6.65 -0.15 -10.33
CA SER A 16 -8.04 -0.36 -10.72
C SER A 16 -8.88 0.90 -10.52
N LYS A 17 -9.89 1.10 -11.38
CA LYS A 17 -10.84 2.22 -11.25
C LYS A 17 -11.54 2.21 -9.89
N LYS A 18 -11.91 1.01 -9.40
CA LYS A 18 -12.58 0.81 -8.11
C LYS A 18 -11.73 1.40 -6.97
N ASN A 19 -10.44 1.08 -6.92
CA ASN A 19 -9.54 1.56 -5.87
C ASN A 19 -9.35 3.07 -5.94
N PHE A 20 -9.07 3.61 -7.13
CA PHE A 20 -8.90 5.06 -7.32
C PHE A 20 -10.15 5.86 -6.96
N ASN A 21 -11.34 5.37 -7.32
CA ASN A 21 -12.60 6.03 -7.02
C ASN A 21 -12.93 5.96 -5.53
N TYR A 22 -12.71 4.81 -4.89
CA TYR A 22 -12.90 4.66 -3.45
C TYR A 22 -12.01 5.63 -2.68
N LEU A 23 -10.71 5.67 -2.99
CA LEU A 23 -9.76 6.55 -2.29
C LEU A 23 -10.11 8.02 -2.52
N ALA A 24 -10.38 8.42 -3.77
CA ALA A 24 -10.77 9.79 -4.08
C ALA A 24 -12.09 10.20 -3.38
N GLY A 25 -13.08 9.31 -3.35
CA GLY A 25 -14.36 9.55 -2.66
C GLY A 25 -14.22 9.71 -1.14
N ASN A 26 -13.17 9.16 -0.54
CA ASN A 26 -12.86 9.32 0.87
C ASN A 26 -11.84 10.44 1.15
N ALA A 27 -11.53 11.27 0.13
CA ALA A 27 -10.50 12.31 0.21
C ALA A 27 -9.11 11.76 0.62
N ILE A 28 -8.78 10.55 0.18
CA ILE A 28 -7.49 9.88 0.36
C ILE A 28 -6.74 9.94 -0.97
N GLU A 29 -5.50 10.43 -0.95
CA GLU A 29 -4.69 10.50 -2.17
C GLU A 29 -4.21 9.10 -2.61
N PRO A 30 -4.56 8.65 -3.84
CA PRO A 30 -4.15 7.35 -4.34
C PRO A 30 -2.77 7.41 -4.98
N VAL A 31 -1.72 7.03 -4.27
CA VAL A 31 -0.37 6.85 -4.82
C VAL A 31 -0.16 5.40 -5.24
N ILE A 32 -0.81 5.05 -6.35
CA ILE A 32 -0.80 3.70 -6.91
C ILE A 32 -0.01 3.72 -8.21
N LYS A 33 0.98 2.82 -8.33
CA LYS A 33 1.76 2.68 -9.57
C LYS A 33 0.83 2.25 -10.71
N THR A 34 0.65 3.09 -11.73
CA THR A 34 -0.21 2.75 -12.87
C THR A 34 0.54 1.92 -13.92
N ARG A 35 -0.19 1.09 -14.68
CA ARG A 35 0.39 0.36 -15.82
C ARG A 35 0.96 1.30 -16.89
N LYS A 36 2.04 0.87 -17.56
CA LYS A 36 2.73 1.66 -18.61
C LYS A 36 1.80 2.02 -19.78
N ASP A 37 0.91 1.10 -20.14
CA ASP A 37 -0.08 1.21 -21.21
C ASP A 37 -1.46 1.72 -20.74
N ALA A 38 -1.58 2.16 -19.48
CA ALA A 38 -2.84 2.61 -18.91
C ALA A 38 -3.47 3.76 -19.73
N SER A 39 -4.80 3.71 -19.91
CA SER A 39 -5.53 4.76 -20.62
C SER A 39 -5.54 6.08 -19.86
N THR A 40 -5.32 7.18 -20.58
CA THR A 40 -5.44 8.56 -20.09
C THR A 40 -6.87 9.09 -20.08
N LYS A 41 -7.83 8.31 -20.58
CA LYS A 41 -9.25 8.68 -20.58
C LYS A 41 -9.87 8.28 -19.24
N ALA A 42 -10.72 9.14 -18.67
CA ALA A 42 -11.35 8.89 -17.37
C ALA A 42 -12.15 7.58 -17.37
N LYS A 43 -13.04 7.38 -18.37
CA LYS A 43 -13.90 6.17 -18.49
C LYS A 43 -14.50 5.72 -17.14
N GLY A 44 -15.05 6.67 -16.36
CA GLY A 44 -15.61 6.41 -15.03
C GLY A 44 -14.62 6.49 -13.84
N SER A 45 -13.36 6.88 -14.07
CA SER A 45 -12.40 7.17 -13.00
C SER A 45 -11.51 8.37 -13.35
N PRO A 46 -11.97 9.61 -13.08
CA PRO A 46 -11.17 10.82 -13.29
C PRO A 46 -9.88 10.81 -12.47
N SER A 47 -9.94 10.31 -11.23
CA SER A 47 -8.78 10.18 -10.32
C SER A 47 -7.67 9.32 -10.93
N ARG A 48 -8.01 8.13 -11.44
CA ARG A 48 -7.06 7.26 -12.12
C ARG A 48 -6.49 7.91 -13.38
N ALA A 49 -7.33 8.51 -14.22
CA ALA A 49 -6.85 9.15 -15.44
C ALA A 49 -5.92 10.33 -15.17
N LYS A 50 -6.17 11.11 -14.11
CA LYS A 50 -5.24 12.16 -13.63
C LYS A 50 -3.88 11.55 -13.30
N MET A 51 -3.86 10.48 -12.51
CA MET A 51 -2.62 9.80 -12.12
C MET A 51 -1.84 9.28 -13.34
N VAL A 52 -2.52 8.63 -14.29
CA VAL A 52 -1.89 8.11 -15.52
C VAL A 52 -1.28 9.24 -16.36
N ARG A 53 -1.99 10.37 -16.54
CA ARG A 53 -1.47 11.52 -17.29
C ARG A 53 -0.24 12.10 -16.63
N GLU A 54 -0.23 12.12 -15.30
CA GLU A 54 0.87 12.67 -14.52
C GLU A 54 2.12 11.79 -14.60
N VAL A 55 1.97 10.47 -14.46
CA VAL A 55 3.06 9.50 -14.69
C VAL A 55 3.63 9.65 -16.10
N ARG A 56 2.78 9.84 -17.12
CA ARG A 56 3.24 10.05 -18.51
C ARG A 56 3.98 11.37 -18.69
N LYS A 57 3.54 12.43 -18.00
CA LYS A 57 4.16 13.77 -18.09
C LYS A 57 5.52 13.82 -17.39
N LEU A 58 5.62 13.22 -16.21
CA LEU A 58 6.83 13.30 -15.36
C LEU A 58 7.83 12.16 -15.62
N GLY A 59 7.40 11.10 -16.30
CA GLY A 59 8.11 9.83 -16.27
C GLY A 59 7.98 9.13 -14.92
N TYR A 60 8.41 7.87 -14.85
CA TYR A 60 8.30 7.08 -13.62
C TYR A 60 9.13 7.68 -12.48
N GLU A 61 10.36 8.12 -12.74
CA GLU A 61 11.27 8.65 -11.71
C GLU A 61 10.75 9.97 -11.15
N GLY A 62 10.39 10.92 -12.02
CA GLY A 62 9.80 12.19 -11.59
C GLY A 62 8.51 12.01 -10.80
N TRP A 63 7.66 11.04 -11.21
CA TRP A 63 6.47 10.68 -10.45
C TRP A 63 6.80 10.05 -9.09
N ARG A 64 7.73 9.09 -9.05
CA ARG A 64 8.19 8.41 -7.83
C ARG A 64 8.70 9.43 -6.82
N ASP A 65 9.49 10.39 -7.27
CA ASP A 65 10.14 11.38 -6.40
C ASP A 65 9.16 12.44 -5.91
N LYS A 66 8.21 12.85 -6.77
CA LYS A 66 7.11 13.76 -6.41
C LYS A 66 6.23 13.17 -5.30
N TYR A 67 5.79 11.92 -5.45
CA TYR A 67 4.87 11.29 -4.49
C TYR A 67 5.59 10.59 -3.33
N LYS A 68 6.93 10.61 -3.32
CA LYS A 68 7.77 9.85 -2.37
C LYS A 68 7.37 8.37 -2.36
N TYR A 69 7.12 7.80 -3.54
CA TYR A 69 6.70 6.40 -3.68
C TYR A 69 7.73 5.41 -3.13
N GLY A 70 8.99 5.86 -2.96
CA GLY A 70 10.01 5.15 -2.20
C GLY A 70 9.49 4.63 -0.86
N TYR A 71 8.69 5.44 -0.12
CA TYR A 71 8.11 5.10 1.19
C TYR A 71 7.25 3.83 1.22
N ARG A 72 6.83 3.30 0.07
CA ARG A 72 6.18 1.99 0.01
C ARG A 72 7.06 0.87 0.62
N TRP A 73 8.38 0.98 0.56
CA TRP A 73 9.33 0.02 1.16
C TRP A 73 9.18 -0.17 2.67
N MET A 74 8.55 0.77 3.38
CA MET A 74 8.36 0.68 4.83
C MET A 74 7.54 -0.56 5.21
N VAL A 75 6.53 -0.91 4.40
CA VAL A 75 5.70 -2.09 4.66
C VAL A 75 6.51 -3.39 4.51
N GLU A 76 7.36 -3.47 3.48
CA GLU A 76 8.24 -4.62 3.25
C GLU A 76 9.25 -4.78 4.38
N THR A 77 9.81 -3.65 4.85
CA THR A 77 10.72 -3.61 5.99
C THR A 77 10.04 -4.09 7.27
N PHE A 78 8.82 -3.64 7.54
CA PHE A 78 8.02 -4.07 8.69
C PHE A 78 7.75 -5.58 8.66
N PHE A 79 7.24 -6.12 7.54
CA PHE A 79 7.04 -7.56 7.38
C PHE A 79 8.33 -8.36 7.53
N SER A 80 9.42 -7.86 6.96
CA SER A 80 10.74 -8.48 7.07
C SER A 80 11.25 -8.51 8.52
N GLY A 81 11.00 -7.44 9.28
CA GLY A 81 11.29 -7.36 10.71
C GLY A 81 10.51 -8.39 11.54
N VAL A 82 9.20 -8.46 11.35
CA VAL A 82 8.33 -9.46 12.01
C VAL A 82 8.87 -10.88 11.79
N LYS A 83 9.20 -11.21 10.54
CA LYS A 83 9.74 -12.53 10.18
C LYS A 83 11.10 -12.82 10.80
N ARG A 84 11.99 -11.82 10.91
CA ARG A 84 13.29 -11.99 11.57
C ARG A 84 13.15 -12.21 13.07
N VAL A 85 12.22 -11.52 13.73
CA VAL A 85 12.03 -11.60 15.18
C VAL A 85 11.27 -12.88 15.57
N PHE A 86 10.20 -13.22 14.86
CA PHE A 86 9.28 -14.30 15.25
C PHE A 86 9.33 -15.54 14.37
N GLY A 87 10.20 -15.55 13.36
CA GLY A 87 10.27 -16.61 12.35
C GLY A 87 9.11 -16.57 11.34
N GLU A 88 9.27 -17.34 10.26
CA GLU A 88 8.30 -17.39 9.14
C GLU A 88 7.24 -18.48 9.28
N THR A 89 7.33 -19.32 10.32
CA THR A 89 6.45 -20.47 10.52
C THR A 89 5.54 -20.27 11.72
N CYS A 90 4.41 -20.96 11.73
CA CYS A 90 3.50 -21.02 12.89
C CYS A 90 3.66 -22.37 13.59
N LYS A 91 3.56 -22.39 14.93
CA LYS A 91 3.53 -23.63 15.71
C LYS A 91 2.11 -24.20 15.80
N ALA A 92 1.09 -23.33 15.73
CA ALA A 92 -0.30 -23.75 15.74
C ALA A 92 -0.64 -24.67 14.55
N LYS A 93 -1.52 -25.65 14.78
CA LYS A 93 -1.93 -26.64 13.77
C LYS A 93 -3.35 -26.42 13.24
N THR A 94 -4.17 -25.66 13.95
CA THR A 94 -5.52 -25.28 13.49
C THR A 94 -5.47 -23.93 12.79
N ILE A 95 -6.35 -23.71 11.82
CA ILE A 95 -6.41 -22.43 11.09
C ILE A 95 -6.65 -21.25 12.04
N GLU A 96 -7.57 -21.41 13.00
CA GLU A 96 -7.83 -20.37 14.00
C GLU A 96 -6.59 -20.06 14.85
N GLY A 97 -5.86 -21.10 15.28
CA GLY A 97 -4.63 -20.92 16.04
C GLY A 97 -3.53 -20.25 15.23
N ILE A 98 -3.40 -20.60 13.95
CA ILE A 98 -2.44 -19.96 13.02
C ILE A 98 -2.76 -18.48 12.85
N LEU A 99 -4.03 -18.13 12.62
CA LEU A 99 -4.44 -16.73 12.48
C LEU A 99 -4.14 -15.92 13.75
N LYS A 100 -4.50 -16.45 14.92
CA LYS A 100 -4.19 -15.81 16.21
C LYS A 100 -2.70 -15.68 16.45
N GLU A 101 -1.91 -16.69 16.12
CA GLU A 101 -0.45 -16.66 16.26
C GLU A 101 0.15 -15.55 15.37
N VAL A 102 -0.28 -15.47 14.11
CA VAL A 102 0.15 -14.43 13.17
C VAL A 102 -0.23 -13.04 13.69
N GLU A 103 -1.48 -12.83 14.10
CA GLU A 103 -1.94 -11.56 14.68
C GLU A 103 -1.08 -11.13 15.86
N MET A 104 -0.81 -12.03 16.81
CA MET A 104 0.05 -11.75 17.96
C MET A 104 1.47 -11.37 17.55
N LYS A 105 2.07 -12.04 16.56
CA LYS A 105 3.42 -11.69 16.06
C LYS A 105 3.47 -10.25 15.55
N PHE A 106 2.44 -9.81 14.83
CA PHE A 106 2.37 -8.43 14.33
C PHE A 106 2.13 -7.42 15.45
N ILE A 107 1.21 -7.70 16.37
CA ILE A 107 0.93 -6.81 17.52
C ILE A 107 2.17 -6.65 18.39
N PHE A 108 2.86 -7.75 18.74
CA PHE A 108 4.06 -7.69 19.56
C PHE A 108 5.22 -6.99 18.85
N TYR A 109 5.37 -7.19 17.53
CA TYR A 109 6.38 -6.42 16.79
C TYR A 109 6.09 -4.92 16.80
N ASP A 110 4.84 -4.53 16.60
CA ASP A 110 4.44 -3.12 16.66
C ASP A 110 4.69 -2.54 18.05
N MET A 111 4.39 -3.27 19.12
CA MET A 111 4.73 -2.85 20.49
C MET A 111 6.24 -2.64 20.67
N LEU A 112 7.09 -3.55 20.17
CA LEU A 112 8.55 -3.43 20.26
C LEU A 112 9.09 -2.19 19.52
N LEU A 113 8.46 -1.78 18.41
CA LEU A 113 8.86 -0.59 17.67
C LEU A 113 8.44 0.73 18.36
N ASN A 114 7.48 0.68 19.29
CA ASN A 114 6.93 1.84 19.98
C ASN A 114 7.39 1.94 21.46
N LEU A 115 8.34 1.10 21.89
CA LEU A 115 9.06 1.25 23.17
C LEU A 115 10.07 2.40 23.09
#